data_AF-A0A183DXG9-F1
#
_entry.id   AF-A0A183DXG9-F1
#
_cell.length_a   1.000
_cell.length_b   1.000
_cell.length_c   1.000
_cell.angle_alpha   90.00
_cell.angle_beta   90.00
_cell.angle_gamma   90.00
#
_symmetry.space_group_name_H-M   'P 1'
#
loop_
_entity.id
_entity.type
_entity.pdbx_description
1 polymer ?
#
loop_
_entity_poly.entity_id
_entity_poly.type
_entity_poly.pdbx_seq_one_letter_code
_entity_poly.pdbx_strand_id
1 'polypeptide(L)'
;MGSIRSMNYEQIGALLEEDGKIDEIIDNIPQVRTLPTEREMGLVQNKSLAEWNLSQEPKIEEAKRRLLSSYEEAVKVKEEVLSLKEKLDSLSEQRSLDTSSALLQAAAQAADDDSEVVAGCYLSGQIEVDQFLKEFIELKTLAHMRSVCSGTFGALVVADCYLSGQIEVDQFLKEFIELKTLAHM
;
A
#
# COMPACT_ATOMS: atom_id res chain seq x y z
N MET A 1 40.01 -38.00 -49.33
CA MET A 1 39.85 -38.29 -50.78
C MET A 1 39.83 -36.98 -51.53
N GLY A 2 40.57 -36.87 -52.63
CA GLY A 2 40.63 -35.64 -53.45
C GLY A 2 39.25 -35.25 -53.98
N SER A 3 39.06 -33.96 -54.26
CA SER A 3 37.85 -33.46 -54.93
C SER A 3 37.56 -34.32 -56.16
N ILE A 4 36.29 -34.70 -56.41
CA ILE A 4 35.86 -35.46 -57.60
C ILE A 4 36.46 -34.87 -58.90
N ARG A 5 36.75 -33.57 -58.89
CA ARG A 5 37.44 -32.82 -59.95
C ARG A 5 38.86 -33.33 -60.31
N SER A 6 39.50 -34.13 -59.47
CA SER A 6 40.86 -34.67 -59.72
C SER A 6 40.88 -36.17 -60.03
N MET A 7 39.73 -36.80 -60.30
CA MET A 7 39.64 -38.23 -60.62
C MET A 7 39.80 -38.48 -62.13
N ASN A 8 40.39 -39.62 -62.51
CA ASN A 8 40.53 -40.02 -63.92
C ASN A 8 39.27 -40.74 -64.45
N TYR A 9 39.23 -41.02 -65.75
CA TYR A 9 38.06 -41.65 -66.41
C TYR A 9 37.68 -43.03 -65.83
N GLU A 10 38.66 -43.88 -65.49
CA GLU A 10 38.42 -45.20 -64.91
C GLU A 10 37.87 -45.11 -63.48
N GLN A 11 38.36 -44.14 -62.70
CA GLN A 11 37.88 -43.87 -61.35
C GLN A 11 36.45 -43.32 -61.35
N ILE A 12 36.11 -42.48 -62.34
CA ILE A 12 34.75 -41.95 -62.52
C ILE A 12 33.79 -43.06 -63.03
N GLY A 13 34.25 -43.92 -63.94
CA GLY A 13 33.48 -45.10 -64.39
C GLY A 13 33.17 -46.04 -63.23
N ALA A 14 34.15 -46.28 -62.37
CA ALA A 14 33.98 -47.10 -61.16
C ALA A 14 33.05 -46.47 -60.10
N LEU A 15 32.83 -45.15 -60.11
CA LEU A 15 31.83 -44.48 -59.28
C LEU A 15 30.40 -44.63 -59.82
N LEU A 16 30.25 -44.78 -61.14
CA LEU A 16 28.95 -44.95 -61.79
C LEU A 16 28.45 -46.41 -61.72
N GLU A 17 29.37 -47.37 -61.64
CA GLU A 17 29.06 -48.80 -61.55
C GLU A 17 28.80 -49.28 -60.11
N GLU A 18 29.30 -48.56 -59.10
CA GLU A 18 29.20 -48.93 -57.68
C GLU A 18 28.66 -47.77 -56.85
N ASP A 19 27.33 -47.76 -56.66
CA ASP A 19 26.61 -46.71 -55.92
C ASP A 19 27.19 -46.44 -54.52
N GLY A 20 27.72 -47.47 -53.84
CA GLY A 20 28.29 -47.35 -52.50
C GLY A 20 29.54 -46.46 -52.40
N LYS A 21 30.26 -46.23 -53.50
CA LYS A 21 31.43 -45.33 -53.50
C LYS A 21 31.03 -43.85 -53.46
N ILE A 22 29.84 -43.52 -53.98
CA ILE A 22 29.30 -42.15 -53.90
C ILE A 22 28.92 -41.86 -52.45
N ASP A 23 28.27 -42.81 -51.77
CA ASP A 23 27.96 -42.72 -50.34
C ASP A 23 29.23 -42.55 -49.50
N GLU A 24 30.29 -43.30 -49.81
CA GLU A 24 31.59 -43.16 -49.13
C GLU A 24 32.19 -41.75 -49.32
N ILE A 25 32.05 -41.16 -50.51
CA ILE A 25 32.49 -39.77 -50.73
C ILE A 25 31.66 -38.80 -49.88
N ILE A 26 30.33 -38.98 -49.85
CA ILE A 26 29.40 -38.13 -49.08
C ILE A 26 29.69 -38.23 -47.58
N ASP A 27 29.88 -39.43 -47.05
CA ASP A 27 30.22 -39.69 -45.65
C ASP A 27 31.59 -39.13 -45.27
N ASN A 28 32.49 -38.92 -46.23
CA ASN A 28 33.79 -38.31 -46.01
C ASN A 28 33.80 -36.78 -46.18
N ILE A 29 32.69 -36.16 -46.58
CA ILE A 29 32.56 -34.69 -46.61
C ILE A 29 32.65 -34.16 -45.17
N PRO A 30 33.57 -33.24 -44.85
CA PRO A 30 33.77 -32.74 -43.49
C PRO A 30 32.48 -32.25 -42.83
N GLN A 31 31.66 -31.52 -43.58
CA GLN A 31 30.36 -31.01 -43.13
C GLN A 31 29.41 -32.15 -42.75
N VAL A 32 29.33 -33.21 -43.55
CA VAL A 32 28.46 -34.38 -43.24
C VAL A 32 28.96 -35.10 -41.99
N ARG A 33 30.29 -35.17 -41.78
CA ARG A 33 30.88 -35.78 -40.59
C ARG A 33 30.69 -34.98 -39.31
N THR A 34 30.59 -33.65 -39.37
CA THR A 34 30.38 -32.83 -38.16
C THR A 34 28.92 -32.78 -37.72
N LEU A 35 27.96 -32.97 -38.64
CA LEU A 35 26.53 -32.90 -38.35
C LEU A 35 26.05 -33.82 -37.21
N PRO A 36 26.47 -35.10 -37.09
CA PRO A 36 26.06 -35.94 -35.96
C PRO A 36 26.54 -35.40 -34.61
N THR A 37 27.76 -34.87 -34.56
CA THR A 37 28.35 -34.29 -33.34
C THR A 37 27.64 -32.99 -32.96
N GLU A 38 27.36 -32.13 -33.94
CA GLU A 38 26.60 -30.89 -33.73
C GLU A 38 25.17 -31.17 -33.27
N ARG A 39 24.52 -32.17 -33.86
CA ARG A 39 23.20 -32.65 -33.43
C ARG A 39 23.25 -33.13 -31.98
N GLU A 40 24.21 -33.99 -31.64
CA GLU A 40 24.32 -34.53 -30.28
C GLU A 40 24.60 -33.42 -29.26
N MET A 41 25.49 -32.48 -29.59
CA MET A 41 25.75 -31.31 -28.76
C MET A 41 24.49 -30.46 -28.56
N GLY A 42 23.71 -30.22 -29.62
CA GLY A 42 22.44 -29.52 -29.53
C GLY A 42 21.40 -30.25 -28.68
N LEU A 43 21.33 -31.58 -28.78
CA LEU A 43 20.44 -32.40 -27.95
C LEU A 43 20.84 -32.35 -26.47
N VAL A 44 22.13 -32.46 -26.16
CA VAL A 44 22.64 -32.36 -24.78
C VAL A 44 22.35 -30.98 -24.19
N GLN A 45 22.57 -29.91 -24.96
CA GLN A 45 22.28 -28.55 -24.52
C GLN A 45 20.77 -28.34 -24.28
N ASN A 46 19.94 -28.76 -25.23
CA ASN A 46 18.48 -28.65 -25.11
C ASN A 46 17.97 -29.44 -23.90
N LYS A 47 18.45 -30.67 -23.70
CA LYS A 47 18.11 -31.50 -22.55
C LYS A 47 18.50 -30.83 -21.24
N SER A 48 19.74 -30.32 -21.15
CA SER A 48 20.22 -29.63 -19.95
C SER A 48 19.39 -28.39 -19.62
N LEU A 49 19.02 -27.61 -20.65
CA LEU A 49 18.14 -26.44 -20.48
C LEU A 49 16.72 -26.84 -20.07
N ALA A 50 16.17 -27.90 -20.65
CA ALA A 50 14.85 -28.40 -20.27
C ALA A 50 14.83 -28.89 -18.82
N GLU A 51 15.84 -29.65 -18.40
CA GLU A 51 16.00 -30.11 -17.02
C GLU A 51 16.15 -28.93 -16.06
N TRP A 52 16.94 -27.92 -16.43
CA TRP A 52 17.06 -26.70 -15.62
C TRP A 52 15.74 -25.94 -15.52
N ASN A 53 15.03 -25.71 -16.63
CA ASN A 53 13.73 -25.04 -16.65
C ASN A 53 12.72 -25.78 -15.75
N LEU A 54 12.62 -27.10 -15.88
CA LEU A 54 11.76 -27.94 -15.03
C LEU A 54 12.14 -27.85 -13.55
N SER A 55 13.43 -27.71 -13.23
CA SER A 55 13.89 -27.53 -11.84
C SER A 55 13.54 -26.16 -11.24
N GLN A 56 13.34 -25.14 -12.08
CA GLN A 56 12.99 -23.79 -11.62
C GLN A 56 11.49 -23.60 -11.42
N GLU A 57 10.67 -24.29 -12.22
CA GLU A 57 9.20 -24.24 -12.13
C GLU A 57 8.66 -24.38 -10.69
N PRO A 58 9.03 -25.41 -9.89
CA PRO A 58 8.51 -25.55 -8.53
C PRO A 58 8.93 -24.41 -7.60
N LYS A 59 10.14 -23.84 -7.79
CA LYS A 59 10.63 -22.72 -6.97
C LYS A 59 9.87 -21.45 -7.27
N ILE A 60 9.61 -21.19 -8.55
CA ILE A 60 8.83 -20.04 -9.00
C ILE A 60 7.39 -20.19 -8.50
N GLU A 61 6.81 -21.37 -8.58
CA GLU A 61 5.44 -21.61 -8.15
C GLU A 61 5.28 -21.50 -6.62
N GLU A 62 6.27 -21.97 -5.85
CA GLU A 62 6.31 -21.73 -4.42
C GLU A 62 6.46 -20.24 -4.08
N ALA A 63 7.34 -19.50 -4.78
CA ALA A 63 7.50 -18.07 -4.57
C ALA A 63 6.22 -17.29 -4.89
N LYS A 64 5.53 -17.63 -5.99
CA LYS A 64 4.22 -17.07 -6.35
C LYS A 64 3.18 -17.33 -5.26
N ARG A 65 3.08 -18.56 -4.77
CA ARG A 65 2.14 -18.92 -3.68
C ARG A 65 2.42 -18.13 -2.40
N ARG A 66 3.70 -18.01 -2.00
CA ARG A 66 4.08 -17.22 -0.82
C ARG A 66 3.76 -15.74 -0.99
N LEU A 67 4.04 -15.18 -2.17
CA LEU A 67 3.70 -13.79 -2.48
C LEU A 67 2.19 -13.56 -2.40
N LEU A 68 1.39 -14.44 -2.99
CA LEU A 68 -0.06 -14.34 -3.00
C LEU A 68 -0.63 -14.43 -1.57
N SER A 69 -0.16 -15.40 -0.77
CA SER A 69 -0.56 -15.54 0.64
C SER A 69 -0.22 -14.28 1.46
N SER A 70 1.00 -13.77 1.32
CA SER A 70 1.41 -12.56 2.06
C SER A 70 0.65 -11.33 1.61
N TYR A 71 0.32 -11.23 0.32
CA TYR A 71 -0.51 -10.16 -0.22
C TYR A 71 -1.94 -10.22 0.33
N GLU A 72 -2.56 -11.40 0.34
CA GLU A 72 -3.90 -11.60 0.91
C GLU A 72 -3.96 -11.24 2.40
N GLU A 73 -2.94 -11.64 3.18
CA GLU A 73 -2.81 -11.23 4.58
C GLU A 73 -2.70 -9.71 4.72
N ALA A 74 -1.86 -9.07 3.91
CA ALA A 74 -1.70 -7.62 3.93
C ALA A 74 -2.99 -6.87 3.56
N VAL A 75 -3.74 -7.36 2.57
CA VAL A 75 -5.04 -6.81 2.20
C VAL A 75 -6.03 -6.94 3.35
N LYS A 76 -6.11 -8.11 3.99
CA LYS A 76 -6.97 -8.33 5.14
C LYS A 76 -6.65 -7.38 6.30
N VAL A 77 -5.37 -7.24 6.65
CA VAL A 77 -4.93 -6.32 7.72
C VAL A 77 -5.26 -4.87 7.34
N LYS A 78 -5.08 -4.49 6.08
CA LYS A 78 -5.45 -3.15 5.61
C LYS A 78 -6.95 -2.90 5.77
N GLU A 79 -7.80 -3.85 5.40
CA GLU A 79 -9.27 -3.73 5.57
C GLU A 79 -9.64 -3.61 7.05
N GLU A 80 -9.02 -4.41 7.93
CA GLU A 80 -9.21 -4.32 9.38
C GLU A 80 -8.83 -2.93 9.91
N VAL A 81 -7.67 -2.41 9.52
CA VAL A 81 -7.19 -1.08 9.91
C VAL A 81 -8.11 0.02 9.40
N LEU A 82 -8.58 -0.05 8.16
CA LEU A 82 -9.54 0.92 7.61
C LEU A 82 -10.85 0.90 8.38
N SER A 83 -11.38 -0.30 8.70
CA SER A 83 -12.59 -0.43 9.50
C SER A 83 -12.45 0.12 10.92
N LEU A 84 -11.26 -0.06 11.53
CA LEU A 84 -10.95 0.49 12.85
C LEU A 84 -10.81 2.00 12.79
N LYS A 85 -10.21 2.52 11.72
CA LYS A 85 -10.10 3.96 11.47
C LYS A 85 -11.48 4.59 11.31
N GLU A 86 -12.39 4.02 10.50
CA GLU A 86 -13.76 4.53 10.36
C GLU A 86 -14.52 4.55 11.71
N LYS A 87 -14.34 3.51 12.54
CA LYS A 87 -14.90 3.49 13.90
C LYS A 87 -14.28 4.56 14.79
N LEU A 88 -12.98 4.78 14.68
CA LEU A 88 -12.28 5.82 15.45
C LEU A 88 -12.73 7.22 15.00
N ASP A 89 -12.84 7.46 13.71
CA ASP A 89 -13.25 8.73 13.12
C ASP A 89 -14.72 9.03 13.49
N SER A 90 -15.63 8.06 13.42
CA SER A 90 -17.02 8.27 13.88
C SER A 90 -17.12 8.56 15.38
N LEU A 91 -16.29 7.92 16.22
CA LEU A 91 -16.22 8.23 17.65
C LEU A 91 -15.58 9.58 17.93
N SER A 92 -14.57 9.98 17.14
CA SER A 92 -13.90 11.27 17.28
C SER A 92 -14.79 12.42 16.83
N GLU A 93 -15.62 12.24 15.79
CA GLU A 93 -16.65 13.20 15.38
C GLU A 93 -17.71 13.38 16.47
N GLN A 94 -18.24 12.27 17.02
CA GLN A 94 -19.23 12.31 18.11
C GLN A 94 -18.67 12.93 19.40
N ARG A 95 -17.38 12.74 19.66
CA ARG A 95 -16.67 13.31 20.82
C ARG A 95 -15.80 14.49 20.44
N SER A 96 -16.08 15.13 19.30
CA SER A 96 -15.25 16.22 18.82
C SER A 96 -15.20 17.29 19.91
N LEU A 97 -13.98 17.76 20.16
CA LEU A 97 -13.72 18.78 21.17
C LEU A 97 -14.58 20.04 20.89
N ASP A 98 -14.87 20.30 19.61
CA ASP A 98 -15.85 21.29 19.14
C ASP A 98 -17.27 21.04 19.66
N THR A 99 -17.81 19.84 19.50
CA THR A 99 -19.15 19.49 19.99
C THR A 99 -19.22 19.59 21.52
N SER A 100 -18.18 19.13 22.21
CA SER A 100 -18.07 19.24 23.67
C SER A 100 -18.00 20.70 24.13
N SER A 101 -17.26 21.55 23.42
CA SER A 101 -17.17 22.98 23.69
C SER A 101 -18.51 23.68 23.45
N ALA A 102 -19.19 23.40 22.34
CA ALA A 102 -20.48 23.98 22.02
C ALA A 102 -21.56 23.62 23.07
N LEU A 103 -21.59 22.36 23.52
CA LEU A 103 -22.49 21.91 24.59
C LEU A 103 -22.18 22.60 25.92
N LEU A 104 -20.91 22.74 26.28
CA LEU A 104 -20.50 23.47 27.49
C LEU A 104 -20.88 24.95 27.43
N GLN A 105 -20.73 25.59 26.27
CA GLN A 105 -21.10 26.97 26.07
C GLN A 105 -22.62 27.18 26.16
N ALA A 106 -23.41 26.29 25.58
CA ALA A 106 -24.87 26.30 25.72
C ALA A 106 -25.30 26.12 27.19
N ALA A 107 -24.66 25.20 27.93
CA ALA A 107 -24.93 24.98 29.35
C ALA A 107 -24.43 26.11 30.27
N ALA A 108 -23.43 26.88 29.82
CA ALA A 108 -22.98 28.10 30.50
C ALA A 108 -24.01 29.22 30.30
N GLN A 109 -24.47 29.42 29.05
CA GLN A 109 -25.49 30.41 28.72
C GLN A 109 -26.80 30.14 29.47
N ALA A 110 -27.26 28.88 29.51
CA ALA A 110 -28.47 28.52 30.26
C ALA A 110 -28.35 28.85 31.76
N ALA A 111 -27.19 28.62 32.38
CA ALA A 111 -26.95 28.98 33.78
C ALA A 111 -26.89 30.50 34.00
N ASP A 112 -26.40 31.25 33.00
CA ASP A 112 -26.44 32.71 33.01
C ASP A 112 -27.87 33.24 32.88
N ASP A 113 -28.66 32.70 31.96
CA ASP A 113 -30.08 33.06 31.78
C ASP A 113 -30.87 32.76 33.06
N ASP A 114 -30.67 31.60 33.69
CA ASP A 114 -31.28 31.24 34.98
C ASP A 114 -30.89 32.25 36.08
N SER A 115 -29.63 32.72 36.09
CA SER A 115 -29.19 33.75 37.04
C SER A 115 -29.88 35.10 36.81
N GLU A 116 -30.21 35.46 35.56
CA GLU A 116 -30.98 36.66 35.24
C GLU A 116 -32.45 36.54 35.68
N VAL A 117 -33.03 35.34 35.59
CA VAL A 117 -34.38 35.07 36.13
C VAL A 117 -34.40 35.28 37.65
N VAL A 118 -33.42 34.74 38.37
CA VAL A 118 -33.28 34.93 39.83
C VAL A 118 -33.11 36.42 40.18
N ALA A 119 -32.31 37.15 39.40
CA ALA A 119 -32.17 38.60 39.57
C ALA A 119 -33.50 39.36 39.34
N GLY A 120 -34.28 38.96 38.33
CA GLY A 120 -35.61 39.51 38.06
C GLY A 120 -36.61 39.24 39.20
N CYS A 121 -36.60 38.04 39.78
CA CYS A 121 -37.41 37.69 40.94
C CYS A 121 -37.06 38.56 42.16
N TYR A 122 -35.78 38.85 42.38
CA TYR A 122 -35.34 39.75 43.46
C TYR A 122 -35.81 41.19 43.24
N LEU A 123 -35.63 41.74 42.02
CA LEU A 123 -36.05 43.11 41.69
C LEU A 123 -37.57 43.31 41.76
N SER A 124 -38.35 42.25 41.53
CA SER A 124 -39.80 42.24 41.68
C SER A 124 -40.28 41.96 43.11
N GLY A 125 -39.36 41.73 44.06
CA GLY A 125 -39.66 41.48 45.47
C GLY A 125 -40.23 40.08 45.76
N GLN A 126 -40.07 39.12 44.85
CA GLN A 126 -40.57 37.74 45.01
C GLN A 126 -39.67 36.88 45.91
N ILE A 127 -38.40 37.24 46.07
CA ILE A 127 -37.41 36.54 46.90
C ILE A 127 -36.67 37.53 47.81
N GLU A 128 -36.25 37.06 48.98
CA GLU A 128 -35.49 37.84 49.96
C GLU A 128 -33.99 37.91 49.59
N VAL A 129 -33.29 38.91 50.13
CA VAL A 129 -31.85 39.17 49.85
C VAL A 129 -30.97 37.95 50.08
N ASP A 130 -31.17 37.23 51.19
CA ASP A 130 -30.33 36.07 51.53
C ASP A 130 -30.52 34.90 50.57
N GLN A 131 -31.76 34.69 50.11
CA GLN A 131 -32.07 33.68 49.09
C GLN A 131 -31.50 34.07 47.73
N PHE A 132 -31.67 35.33 47.33
CA PHE A 132 -31.09 35.88 46.11
C PHE A 132 -29.56 35.70 46.08
N LEU A 133 -28.86 36.13 47.13
CA LEU A 133 -27.40 36.05 47.19
C LEU A 133 -26.92 34.60 47.04
N LYS A 134 -27.59 33.66 47.70
CA LYS A 134 -27.22 32.24 47.61
C LYS A 134 -27.40 31.69 46.19
N GLU A 135 -28.60 31.80 45.64
CA GLU A 135 -28.95 31.21 44.34
C GLU A 135 -28.20 31.90 43.18
N PHE A 136 -28.07 33.23 43.24
CA PHE A 136 -27.39 34.00 42.20
C PHE A 136 -25.88 33.73 42.17
N ILE A 137 -25.21 33.66 43.32
CA ILE A 137 -23.77 33.35 43.40
C ILE A 137 -23.52 31.91 42.92
N GLU A 138 -24.34 30.94 43.32
CA GLU A 138 -24.23 29.56 42.87
C GLU A 138 -24.35 29.44 41.34
N LEU A 139 -25.36 30.08 40.73
CA LEU A 139 -25.58 30.05 39.28
C LEU A 139 -24.49 30.80 38.50
N LYS A 140 -24.07 31.99 38.94
CA LYS A 140 -22.98 32.74 38.29
C LYS A 140 -21.65 32.02 38.39
N THR A 141 -21.37 31.37 39.51
CA THR A 141 -20.16 30.57 39.68
C THR A 141 -20.18 29.39 38.71
N LEU A 142 -21.32 28.70 38.58
CA LEU A 142 -21.50 27.58 37.66
C LEU A 142 -21.32 28.02 36.19
N ALA A 143 -21.95 29.13 35.79
CA ALA A 143 -21.85 29.69 34.44
C ALA A 143 -20.40 30.08 34.10
N HIS A 144 -19.71 30.77 35.01
CA HIS A 144 -18.30 31.15 34.82
C HIS A 144 -17.38 29.93 34.75
N MET A 145 -17.54 28.92 35.60
CA MET A 145 -16.74 27.69 35.52
C MET A 145 -16.92 26.99 34.17
N ARG A 146 -18.16 26.90 33.68
CA ARG A 146 -18.47 26.27 32.38
C ARG A 146 -17.92 27.09 31.19
N SER A 147 -18.02 28.41 31.26
CA SER A 147 -17.47 29.33 30.25
C SER A 147 -15.95 29.23 30.15
N VAL A 148 -15.25 29.24 31.29
CA VAL A 148 -13.79 29.07 31.32
C VAL A 148 -13.38 27.70 30.80
N CYS A 149 -14.08 26.64 31.23
CA CYS A 149 -13.81 25.28 30.76
C CYS A 149 -14.00 25.15 29.24
N SER A 150 -15.10 25.68 28.68
CA SER A 150 -15.33 25.73 27.23
C SER A 150 -14.22 26.51 26.50
N GLY A 151 -13.80 27.67 27.01
CA GLY A 151 -12.71 28.45 26.43
C GLY A 151 -11.37 27.70 26.41
N THR A 152 -11.05 26.96 27.47
CA THR A 152 -9.85 26.11 27.51
C THR A 152 -9.94 24.94 26.52
N PHE A 153 -11.13 24.35 26.36
CA PHE A 153 -11.38 23.30 25.37
C PHE A 153 -11.24 23.82 23.94
N GLY A 154 -11.77 25.01 23.65
CA GLY A 154 -11.62 25.66 22.34
C GLY A 154 -10.15 25.98 22.00
N ALA A 155 -9.35 26.39 22.98
CA ALA A 155 -7.90 26.58 22.77
C ALA A 155 -7.18 25.27 22.44
N LEU A 156 -7.60 24.16 23.06
CA LEU A 156 -7.10 22.82 22.76
C LEU A 156 -7.49 22.36 21.35
N VAL A 157 -8.73 22.60 20.89
CA VAL A 157 -9.15 22.32 19.50
C VAL A 157 -8.22 22.99 18.51
N VAL A 158 -7.96 24.29 18.69
CA VAL A 158 -7.09 25.05 17.79
C VAL A 158 -5.67 24.46 17.77
N ALA A 159 -5.13 24.09 18.93
CA ALA A 159 -3.83 23.43 19.02
C ALA A 159 -3.83 22.04 18.35
N ASP A 160 -4.89 21.26 18.51
CA ASP A 160 -5.04 19.92 17.93
C ASP A 160 -5.18 19.97 16.40
N CYS A 161 -5.86 20.98 15.84
CA CYS A 161 -5.88 21.24 14.39
C CYS A 161 -4.49 21.57 13.82
N TYR A 162 -3.64 22.26 14.60
CA TYR A 162 -2.25 22.55 14.22
C TYR A 162 -1.34 21.33 14.33
N LEU A 163 -1.55 20.48 15.34
CA LEU A 163 -0.73 19.29 15.61
C LEU A 163 -1.14 18.08 14.75
N SER A 164 -2.42 17.95 14.44
CA SER A 164 -2.97 16.87 13.61
C SER A 164 -2.63 16.99 12.12
N GLY A 165 -1.88 18.04 11.73
CA GLY A 165 -1.22 18.09 10.43
C GLY A 165 -2.17 17.80 9.27
N GLN A 166 -3.08 18.73 8.95
CA GLN A 166 -3.71 18.83 7.63
C GLN A 166 -2.68 19.16 6.52
N ILE A 167 -1.51 18.53 6.55
CA ILE A 167 -0.73 18.24 5.35
C ILE A 167 -1.25 16.87 4.90
N GLU A 168 -2.02 16.89 3.82
CA GLU A 168 -2.61 15.70 3.22
C GLU A 168 -1.58 14.56 3.17
N VAL A 169 -1.98 13.37 3.60
CA VAL A 169 -1.20 12.13 3.40
C VAL A 169 -0.81 11.98 1.91
N ASP A 170 -1.58 12.60 1.01
CA ASP A 170 -1.29 12.72 -0.42
C ASP A 170 -0.02 13.54 -0.73
N GLN A 171 0.32 14.56 0.06
CA GLN A 171 1.54 15.35 -0.12
C GLN A 171 2.77 14.57 0.32
N PHE A 172 2.67 13.79 1.39
CA PHE A 172 3.73 12.90 1.85
C PHE A 172 3.94 11.72 0.88
N LEU A 173 2.84 11.16 0.33
CA LEU A 173 2.92 10.14 -0.73
C LEU A 173 3.49 10.69 -2.04
N LYS A 174 3.19 11.95 -2.39
CA LYS A 174 3.80 12.64 -3.55
C LYS A 174 5.30 12.79 -3.39
N GLU A 175 5.76 13.33 -2.25
CA GLU A 175 7.19 13.48 -1.98
C GLU A 175 7.89 12.12 -1.92
N PHE A 176 7.26 11.10 -1.34
CA PHE A 176 7.83 9.76 -1.28
C PHE A 176 7.92 9.08 -2.65
N ILE A 177 6.95 9.30 -3.54
CA ILE A 177 6.98 8.81 -4.93
C ILE A 177 8.03 9.58 -5.75
N GLU A 178 8.12 10.91 -5.61
CA GLU A 178 9.12 11.73 -6.31
C GLU A 178 10.55 11.37 -5.89
N LEU A 179 10.82 11.17 -4.59
CA LEU A 179 12.12 10.72 -4.09
C LEU A 179 12.52 9.32 -4.60
N LYS A 180 11.54 8.41 -4.77
CA LYS A 180 11.82 7.05 -5.27
C LYS A 180 12.06 7.02 -6.79
N THR A 181 11.48 7.97 -7.52
CA THR A 181 11.65 8.06 -8.98
C THR A 181 13.00 8.70 -9.34
N LEU A 182 13.50 9.62 -8.50
CA LEU A 182 14.83 10.21 -8.62
C LEU A 182 15.98 9.26 -8.27
N ALA A 183 15.74 8.24 -7.45
CA ALA A 183 16.74 7.23 -7.09
C ALA A 183 16.96 6.14 -8.17
N HIS A 184 16.18 6.16 -9.26
CA HIS A 184 16.23 5.18 -10.35
C HIS A 184 16.63 5.76 -11.73
N MET A 185 16.99 7.05 -11.79
CA MET A 185 17.77 7.64 -12.90
C MET A 185 19.24 7.74 -12.51
#